data_AF-A0A950X4G3-F1
#
_entry.id   AF-A0A950X4G3-F1
#
_cell.length_a   1.000
_cell.length_b   1.000
_cell.length_c   1.000
_cell.angle_alpha   90.00
_cell.angle_beta   90.00
_cell.angle_gamma   90.00
#
_symmetry.space_group_name_H-M   'P 1'
#
loop_
_entity.id
_entity.type
_entity.pdbx_description
1 polymer ?
#
loop_
_entity_poly.entity_id
_entity_poly.type
_entity_poly.pdbx_seq_one_letter_code
_entity_poly.pdbx_strand_id
1 'polypeptide(L)'
;MKVLEAKVVENRRETPESEPDRLSDTWLVEAKLEQDVLGWENMRVEVQTSEIGAEILETSMGSAKEFTVRTRGQSQVKKGDTMHVALREGSG
;
A
#
# COMPACT_ATOMS: atom_id res chain seq x y z
N MET A 1 -9.45 -14.81 -5.11
CA MET A 1 -8.23 -14.02 -4.80
C MET A 1 -7.34 -14.03 -6.03
N LYS A 2 -6.90 -12.86 -6.50
CA LYS A 2 -6.04 -12.71 -7.69
C LYS A 2 -4.77 -11.98 -7.27
N VAL A 3 -3.59 -12.50 -7.60
CA VAL A 3 -2.31 -11.80 -7.36
C VAL A 3 -1.96 -10.96 -8.57
N LEU A 4 -1.61 -9.70 -8.34
CA LEU A 4 -1.23 -8.73 -9.37
C LEU A 4 0.07 -8.02 -8.99
N GLU A 5 0.70 -7.42 -10.00
CA GLU A 5 1.85 -6.54 -9.81
C GLU A 5 1.40 -5.10 -9.58
N ALA A 6 2.03 -4.48 -8.59
CA ALA A 6 1.89 -3.07 -8.27
C ALA A 6 3.27 -2.39 -8.30
N LYS A 7 3.32 -1.20 -8.87
CA LYS A 7 4.52 -0.38 -8.93
C LYS A 7 4.55 0.62 -7.79
N VAL A 8 5.68 0.72 -7.11
CA VAL A 8 5.91 1.73 -6.07
C VAL A 8 6.07 3.10 -6.73
N VAL A 9 5.17 4.01 -6.39
CA VAL A 9 5.19 5.41 -6.83
C VAL A 9 6.03 6.26 -5.89
N GLU A 10 5.92 6.01 -4.59
CA GLU A 10 6.66 6.73 -3.55
C GLU A 10 6.83 5.86 -2.28
N ASN A 11 7.94 6.09 -1.58
CA ASN A 11 8.17 5.58 -0.22
C ASN A 11 8.69 6.76 0.61
N ARG A 12 7.84 7.29 1.48
CA ARG A 12 8.14 8.50 2.25
C ARG A 12 7.71 8.36 3.71
N ARG A 13 8.41 9.08 4.58
CA ARG A 13 7.98 9.19 5.98
C ARG A 13 6.63 9.90 6.02
N GLU A 14 5.71 9.38 6.83
CA GLU A 14 4.45 10.05 7.08
C GLU A 14 4.72 11.37 7.78
N THR A 15 4.29 12.49 7.18
CA THR A 15 4.31 13.78 7.87
C THR A 15 3.21 13.78 8.92
N PRO A 16 3.53 14.00 10.20
CA PRO A 16 2.54 14.11 11.26
C PRO A 16 1.85 15.48 11.12
N GLU A 17 0.90 15.58 10.21
CA GLU A 17 0.01 16.74 10.13
C GLU A 17 -1.05 16.57 11.23
N SER A 18 -0.68 17.01 12.45
CA SER A 18 -1.60 17.39 13.54
C SER A 18 -2.23 16.29 14.43
N GLU A 19 -1.74 15.05 14.43
CA GLU A 19 -2.21 14.02 15.38
C GLU A 19 -1.13 13.60 16.39
N PRO A 20 -1.31 13.82 17.71
CA PRO A 20 -0.31 13.54 18.74
C PRO A 20 -0.03 12.04 18.95
N ASP A 21 -0.94 11.16 18.53
CA ASP A 21 -0.82 9.70 18.64
C ASP A 21 -0.17 9.03 17.41
N ARG A 22 0.23 9.81 16.38
CA ARG A 22 0.93 9.24 15.22
C ARG A 22 2.34 8.82 15.62
N LEU A 23 2.60 7.50 15.53
CA LEU A 23 3.90 6.90 15.79
C LEU A 23 4.95 7.58 14.91
N SER A 24 6.00 8.12 15.53
CA SER A 24 7.07 8.90 14.88
C SER A 24 7.87 8.10 13.84
N ASP A 25 7.66 6.80 13.78
CA ASP A 25 8.29 5.86 12.85
C ASP A 25 7.30 5.26 11.85
N THR A 26 6.39 6.09 11.34
CA THR A 26 5.41 5.67 10.34
C THR A 26 5.85 6.11 8.94
N TRP A 27 5.72 5.18 7.99
CA TRP A 27 6.06 5.40 6.59
C TRP A 27 4.89 5.03 5.68
N LEU A 28 4.79 5.74 4.56
CA LEU A 28 3.78 5.53 3.52
C LEU A 28 4.47 5.03 2.26
N VAL A 29 4.01 3.87 1.79
CA VAL A 29 4.34 3.34 0.47
C VAL A 29 3.14 3.55 -0.43
N GLU A 30 3.26 4.50 -1.36
CA GLU A 30 2.24 4.77 -2.37
C GLU A 30 2.53 3.87 -3.57
N ALA A 31 1.53 3.09 -4.00
CA ALA A 31 1.68 2.13 -5.08
C ALA A 31 0.47 2.13 -6.02
N LYS A 32 0.69 1.63 -7.23
CA LYS A 32 -0.34 1.59 -8.28
C LYS A 32 -0.31 0.27 -9.03
N LEU A 33 -1.47 -0.33 -9.25
CA LEU A 33 -1.55 -1.54 -10.08
C LEU A 33 -1.16 -1.24 -11.53
N GLU A 34 -0.34 -2.10 -12.11
CA GLU A 34 0.05 -1.98 -13.53
C GLU A 34 -1.10 -2.35 -14.47
N GLN A 35 -2.03 -3.21 -14.03
CA GLN A 35 -3.18 -3.67 -14.80
C GLN A 35 -4.46 -2.93 -14.39
N ASP A 36 -5.41 -2.77 -15.31
CA ASP A 36 -6.75 -2.29 -14.99
C ASP A 36 -7.59 -3.36 -14.29
N VAL A 37 -8.34 -2.96 -13.26
CA VAL A 37 -9.20 -3.84 -12.47
C VAL A 37 -10.61 -3.25 -12.45
N LEU A 38 -11.56 -3.99 -13.02
CA LEU A 38 -12.98 -3.64 -12.96
C LEU A 38 -13.48 -3.74 -11.52
N GLY A 39 -14.26 -2.75 -11.08
CA GLY A 39 -14.80 -2.70 -9.72
C GLY A 39 -13.75 -2.44 -8.64
N TRP A 40 -12.64 -1.75 -8.99
CA TRP A 40 -11.55 -1.39 -8.08
C TRP A 40 -12.03 -0.83 -6.74
N GLU A 41 -13.05 0.03 -6.78
CA GLU A 41 -13.67 0.67 -5.62
C GLU A 41 -14.27 -0.32 -4.61
N ASN A 42 -14.55 -1.55 -5.04
CA ASN A 42 -15.08 -2.62 -4.20
C ASN A 42 -14.00 -3.66 -3.85
N MET A 43 -12.74 -3.45 -4.24
CA MET A 43 -11.65 -4.38 -3.95
C MET A 43 -10.98 -4.04 -2.63
N ARG A 44 -10.28 -5.03 -2.06
CA ARG A 44 -9.30 -4.86 -1.00
C ARG A 44 -7.95 -5.40 -1.48
N VAL A 45 -6.92 -4.60 -1.25
CA VAL A 45 -5.53 -4.99 -1.46
C VAL A 45 -4.97 -5.60 -0.19
N GLU A 46 -4.37 -6.78 -0.31
CA GLU A 46 -3.57 -7.41 0.73
C GLU A 46 -2.11 -7.45 0.25
N VAL A 47 -1.23 -6.80 1.01
CA VAL A 47 0.20 -6.83 0.78
C VAL A 47 0.85 -7.69 1.85
N GLN A 48 1.79 -8.55 1.44
CA GLN A 48 2.54 -9.37 2.37
C GLN A 48 3.71 -8.57 2.95
N THR A 49 4.00 -8.74 4.24
CA THR A 49 5.15 -8.09 4.89
C THR A 49 6.48 -8.49 4.23
N SER A 50 6.56 -9.69 3.63
CA SER A 50 7.73 -10.14 2.87
C SER A 50 7.99 -9.34 1.60
N GLU A 51 6.97 -8.74 0.98
CA GLU A 51 7.13 -7.92 -0.23
C GLU A 51 7.66 -6.52 0.10
N ILE A 52 7.35 -6.02 1.30
CA ILE A 52 7.68 -4.65 1.74
C ILE A 52 8.92 -4.63 2.64
N GLY A 53 9.15 -5.67 3.43
CA GLY A 53 10.23 -5.72 4.41
C GLY A 53 10.00 -4.82 5.63
N ALA A 54 8.76 -4.46 5.93
CA ALA A 54 8.35 -3.70 7.11
C ALA A 54 7.01 -4.21 7.68
N GLU A 55 6.71 -3.84 8.92
CA GLU A 55 5.43 -4.18 9.55
C GLU A 55 4.31 -3.34 8.91
N ILE A 56 3.29 -4.01 8.38
CA ILE A 56 2.14 -3.35 7.74
C ILE A 56 1.13 -3.01 8.84
N LEU A 57 0.79 -1.71 8.94
CA LEU A 57 -0.19 -1.21 9.89
C LEU A 57 -1.59 -1.17 9.26
N GLU A 58 -1.69 -0.64 8.05
CA GLU A 58 -2.94 -0.54 7.30
C GLU A 58 -2.70 -0.43 5.80
N THR A 59 -3.74 -0.72 5.01
CA THR A 59 -3.76 -0.49 3.57
C THR A 59 -5.02 0.28 3.22
N SER A 60 -4.87 1.41 2.54
CA SER A 60 -5.95 2.30 2.14
C SER A 60 -6.05 2.37 0.63
N MET A 61 -7.27 2.31 0.12
CA MET A 61 -7.56 2.33 -1.31
C MET A 61 -7.73 3.78 -1.78
N GLY A 62 -7.02 4.17 -2.82
CA GLY A 62 -7.14 5.45 -3.50
C GLY A 62 -7.93 5.34 -4.80
N SER A 63 -7.94 6.42 -5.57
CA SER A 63 -8.55 6.46 -6.90
C SER A 63 -7.65 5.79 -7.94
N ALA A 64 -8.18 5.49 -9.13
CA ALA A 64 -7.38 5.09 -10.28
C ALA A 64 -6.36 3.94 -10.06
N LYS A 65 -6.72 2.95 -9.23
CA LYS A 65 -5.90 1.76 -8.91
C LYS A 65 -4.69 2.04 -8.03
N GLU A 66 -4.70 3.19 -7.37
CA GLU A 66 -3.68 3.62 -6.43
C GLU A 66 -4.10 3.18 -5.03
N PHE A 67 -3.13 2.76 -4.24
CA PHE A 67 -3.34 2.39 -2.85
C PHE A 67 -2.10 2.79 -2.04
N THR A 68 -2.32 3.00 -0.76
CA THR A 68 -1.27 3.38 0.18
C THR A 68 -1.13 2.28 1.21
N VAL A 69 0.09 1.79 1.41
CA VAL A 69 0.43 0.90 2.51
C VAL A 69 1.12 1.72 3.57
N ARG A 70 0.53 1.75 4.76
CA ARG A 70 1.12 2.39 5.92
C ARG A 70 1.89 1.35 6.71
N THR A 71 3.13 1.67 7.03
CA THR A 71 4.08 0.74 7.65
C THR A 71 4.71 1.34 8.89
N ARG A 72 5.08 0.47 9.83
CA ARG A 72 5.98 0.83 10.93
C ARG A 72 7.41 0.55 10.49
N GLY A 73 8.25 1.57 10.59
CA GLY A 73 9.60 1.56 10.04
C GLY A 73 9.61 1.79 8.54
N GLN A 74 10.80 2.08 8.01
CA GLN A 74 10.99 2.29 6.58
C GLN A 74 10.91 0.96 5.82
N SER A 75 10.03 0.89 4.83
CA SER A 75 9.99 -0.23 3.87
C SER A 75 11.30 -0.36 3.08
N GLN A 76 11.67 -1.59 2.73
CA GLN A 76 12.84 -1.87 1.89
C GLN A 76 12.60 -1.54 0.41
N VAL A 77 11.34 -1.43 -0.01
CA VAL A 77 10.98 -1.11 -1.39
C VAL A 77 11.25 0.36 -1.72
N LYS A 78 11.60 0.63 -2.97
CA LYS A 78 11.91 1.98 -3.46
C LYS A 78 10.98 2.35 -4.60
N LYS A 79 10.88 3.65 -4.85
CA LYS A 79 10.18 4.17 -6.03
C LYS A 79 10.68 3.49 -7.30
N GLY A 80 9.76 2.95 -8.07
CA GLY A 80 10.03 2.20 -9.30
C GLY A 80 10.06 0.69 -9.14
N ASP A 81 10.19 0.17 -7.91
CA ASP A 81 10.13 -1.27 -7.64
C ASP A 81 8.73 -1.82 -7.89
N THR A 82 8.68 -3.12 -8.17
CA THR A 82 7.43 -3.88 -8.32
C THR A 82 7.23 -4.76 -7.08
N MET A 83 6.00 -4.81 -6.58
CA MET A 83 5.57 -5.73 -5.52
C MET A 83 4.33 -6.52 -5.95
N HIS A 84 4.19 -7.72 -5.43
CA HIS A 84 3.01 -8.55 -5.63
C HIS A 84 1.96 -8.24 -4.58
N VAL A 85 0.73 -8.03 -5.02
CA VAL A 85 -0.41 -7.76 -4.14
C VAL A 85 -1.56 -8.70 -4.44
N ALA A 86 -2.19 -9.21 -3.40
CA ALA A 86 -3.39 -10.02 -3.53
C ALA A 86 -4.63 -9.12 -3.51
N LEU A 87 -5.49 -9.28 -4.51
CA LEU A 87 -6.80 -8.65 -4.56
C LEU A 87 -7.88 -9.63 -4.12
N ARG A 88 -8.76 -9.14 -3.26
CA ARG A 88 -10.01 -9.78 -2.87
C ARG A 88 -11.17 -8.80 -3.02
N GLU A 89 -12.34 -9.32 -3.35
CA GLU A 89 -13.56 -8.51 -3.31
C GLU A 89 -13.86 -8.16 -1.85
N GLY A 90 -14.14 -6.89 -1.59
CA GLY A 90 -14.67 -6.44 -0.32
C GLY A 90 -16.08 -6.98 -0.17
N SER A 91 -16.29 -7.89 0.79
CA SER A 91 -17.63 -8.28 1.20
C SER A 91 -18.32 -7.04 1.79
N GLY A 92 -19.24 -6.44 1.02
CA GLY A 92 -20.21 -5.49 1.54
C GLY A 92 -21.25 -6.18 2.42
#